data_AF-A0A354NUH7-F1
#
_entry.id   AF-A0A354NUH7-F1
#
_cell.length_a   1.000
_cell.length_b   1.000
_cell.length_c   1.000
_cell.angle_alpha   90.00
_cell.angle_beta   90.00
_cell.angle_gamma   90.00
#
_symmetry.space_group_name_H-M   'P 1'
#
loop_
_entity.id
_entity.type
_entity.pdbx_description
1 polymer ?
#
loop_
_entity_poly.entity_id
_entity_poly.type
_entity_poly.pdbx_seq_one_letter_code
_entity_poly.pdbx_strand_id
1 'polypeptide(L)'
;NERVQVFGPDGDFITKLRGTATVSRWAQDFLSTNAEEADARAKANLEPDLELFGGDPHEESAHTEKYFWGPVSVKLDAEGKIYVTESNRHRIQIYERGA
;
A
#
# COMPACT_ATOMS: atom_id res chain seq x y z
N ASN A 1 -6.90 -8.49 7.27
CA ASN A 1 -5.60 -8.43 7.98
C ASN A 1 -4.71 -7.43 7.23
N GLU A 2 -5.19 -6.19 7.02
CA GLU A 2 -4.69 -5.31 5.95
C GLU A 2 -3.98 -4.07 6.49
N ARG A 3 -3.06 -4.27 7.42
CA ARG A 3 -2.39 -3.17 8.12
C ARG A 3 -1.03 -3.56 8.63
N VAL A 4 -0.20 -2.55 8.85
CA VAL A 4 0.98 -2.65 9.72
C VAL A 4 0.71 -1.84 10.97
N GLN A 5 1.09 -2.35 12.14
CA GLN A 5 1.04 -1.63 13.40
C GLN A 5 2.43 -1.49 13.97
N VAL A 6 2.73 -0.31 14.50
CA VAL A 6 4.01 0.00 15.14
C VAL A 6 3.76 0.18 16.63
N PHE A 7 4.57 -0.49 17.43
CA PHE A 7 4.52 -0.42 18.89
C PHE A 7 5.86 0.06 19.44
N GLY A 8 5.81 0.75 20.58
CA GLY A 8 6.99 1.14 21.34
C GLY A 8 7.65 -0.05 22.04
N PRO A 9 8.86 0.14 22.61
CA PRO A 9 9.56 -0.91 23.35
C PRO A 9 8.75 -1.44 24.53
N ASP A 10 7.91 -0.60 25.14
CA ASP A 10 7.02 -0.96 26.25
C ASP A 10 5.70 -1.61 25.80
N GLY A 11 5.50 -1.78 24.49
CA GLY A 11 4.28 -2.35 23.91
C GLY A 11 3.18 -1.32 23.60
N ASP A 12 3.40 -0.03 23.87
CA ASP A 12 2.44 1.03 23.57
C ASP A 12 2.20 1.18 22.07
N PHE A 13 0.94 1.35 21.67
CA PHE A 13 0.58 1.60 20.28
C PHE A 13 1.06 2.98 19.82
N ILE A 14 1.86 3.01 18.73
CA ILE A 14 2.35 4.26 18.14
C ILE A 14 1.52 4.64 16.93
N THR A 15 1.40 3.74 15.95
CA THR A 15 0.68 4.05 14.71
C THR A 15 0.21 2.80 13.97
N LYS A 16 -0.73 3.01 13.05
CA LYS A 16 -1.30 2.01 12.14
C LYS A 16 -1.22 2.54 10.72
N LEU A 17 -0.63 1.74 9.83
CA LEU A 17 -0.54 2.01 8.40
C LEU A 17 -1.51 1.09 7.65
N ARG A 18 -2.27 1.66 6.70
CA ARG A 18 -3.14 0.90 5.79
C ARG A 18 -2.57 0.76 4.37
N GLY A 19 -1.40 1.33 4.09
CA GLY A 19 -0.84 1.41 2.74
C GLY A 19 -0.97 2.83 2.18
N THR A 20 0.08 3.34 1.55
CA THR A 20 0.10 4.64 0.88
C THR A 20 0.88 4.52 -0.42
N ALA A 21 0.66 3.43 -1.17
CA ALA A 21 1.43 3.17 -2.36
C ALA A 21 1.26 4.26 -3.42
N THR A 22 2.35 4.49 -4.14
CA THR A 22 2.40 5.38 -5.30
C THR A 22 2.79 4.59 -6.54
N VAL A 23 2.72 5.22 -7.71
CA VAL A 23 3.29 4.67 -8.94
C VAL A 23 4.81 4.65 -8.78
N SER A 24 5.43 3.47 -8.91
CA SER A 24 6.88 3.32 -8.90
C SER A 24 7.48 3.76 -10.23
N ARG A 25 8.79 4.00 -10.29
CA ARG A 25 9.48 4.28 -11.56
C ARG A 25 9.23 3.20 -12.60
N TRP A 26 9.30 1.92 -12.21
CA TRP A 26 9.06 0.81 -13.14
C TRP A 26 7.60 0.73 -13.62
N ALA A 27 6.63 1.01 -12.74
CA ALA A 27 5.23 1.10 -13.14
C ALA A 27 5.02 2.27 -14.10
N GLN A 28 5.68 3.41 -13.86
CA GLN A 28 5.63 4.54 -14.77
C GLN A 28 6.24 4.23 -16.14
N ASP A 29 7.37 3.53 -16.18
CA ASP A 29 8.00 3.07 -17.43
C ASP A 29 7.03 2.15 -18.22
N PHE A 30 6.37 1.20 -17.54
CA PHE A 30 5.36 0.33 -18.15
C PHE A 30 4.17 1.14 -18.71
N LEU A 31 3.58 2.04 -17.92
CA LEU A 31 2.43 2.85 -18.35
C LEU A 31 2.80 3.81 -19.49
N SER A 32 4.03 4.34 -19.50
CA SER A 32 4.48 5.24 -20.56
C SER A 32 4.62 4.57 -21.93
N THR A 33 4.83 3.26 -21.94
CA THR A 33 5.02 2.47 -23.17
C THR A 33 3.74 1.73 -23.59
N ASN A 34 2.76 1.58 -22.69
CA ASN A 34 1.50 0.88 -22.93
C ASN A 34 0.33 1.85 -22.78
N ALA A 35 0.04 2.60 -23.85
CA ALA A 35 -0.95 3.69 -23.82
C ALA A 35 -2.37 3.24 -23.45
N GLU A 36 -2.80 2.05 -23.89
CA GLU A 36 -4.13 1.51 -23.59
C GLU A 36 -4.29 1.22 -22.09
N GLU A 37 -3.29 0.58 -21.47
CA GLU A 37 -3.28 0.30 -20.02
C GLU A 37 -3.23 1.60 -19.20
N ALA A 38 -2.45 2.58 -19.65
CA ALA A 38 -2.38 3.89 -19.00
C ALA A 38 -3.71 4.64 -19.06
N ASP A 39 -4.39 4.63 -20.22
CA ASP A 39 -5.70 5.26 -20.40
C ASP A 39 -6.79 4.54 -19.58
N ALA A 40 -6.80 3.20 -19.58
CA ALA A 40 -7.72 2.42 -18.76
C ALA A 40 -7.55 2.71 -17.27
N ARG A 41 -6.29 2.77 -16.80
CA ARG A 41 -5.95 3.15 -15.42
C ARG A 41 -6.42 4.57 -15.10
N ALA A 42 -6.18 5.54 -15.98
CA ALA A 42 -6.53 6.94 -15.75
C ALA A 42 -8.04 7.17 -15.63
N LYS A 43 -8.85 6.30 -16.25
CA LYS A 43 -10.32 6.33 -16.19
C LYS A 43 -10.89 5.54 -15.02
N ALA A 44 -10.14 4.59 -14.47
CA ALA A 44 -10.58 3.74 -13.38
C ALA A 44 -10.70 4.52 -12.05
N ASN A 45 -11.69 4.18 -11.23
CA ASN A 45 -11.76 4.66 -9.86
C ASN A 45 -10.85 3.81 -8.96
N LEU A 46 -9.63 4.29 -8.69
CA LEU A 46 -8.64 3.59 -7.89
C LEU A 46 -8.77 3.83 -6.37
N GLU A 47 -9.65 4.76 -5.99
CA GLU A 47 -9.93 5.15 -4.59
C GLU A 47 -11.44 5.32 -4.39
N PRO A 48 -12.21 4.22 -4.47
CA PRO A 48 -13.65 4.27 -4.22
C PRO A 48 -13.96 4.69 -2.78
N ASP A 49 -15.19 5.17 -2.57
CA ASP A 49 -15.69 5.49 -1.25
C ASP A 49 -15.67 4.24 -0.36
N LEU A 50 -15.06 4.35 0.82
CA LEU A 50 -14.89 3.22 1.74
C LEU A 50 -16.20 2.80 2.40
N GLU A 51 -17.20 3.69 2.46
CA GLU A 51 -18.53 3.36 3.00
C GLU A 51 -19.19 2.22 2.23
N LEU A 52 -18.83 2.04 0.95
CA LEU A 52 -19.32 0.95 0.10
C LEU A 52 -18.98 -0.44 0.64
N PHE A 53 -17.93 -0.56 1.47
CA PHE A 53 -17.42 -1.83 1.96
C PHE A 53 -17.82 -2.13 3.41
N GLY A 54 -18.66 -1.28 4.02
CA GLY A 54 -19.19 -1.53 5.37
C GLY A 54 -18.11 -1.65 6.46
N GLY A 55 -16.93 -1.08 6.22
CA GLY A 55 -15.80 -1.13 7.15
C GLY A 55 -15.01 -2.45 7.15
N ASP A 56 -15.22 -3.35 6.18
CA ASP A 56 -14.38 -4.54 6.03
C ASP A 56 -13.00 -4.15 5.48
N PRO A 57 -11.91 -4.27 6.28
CA PRO A 57 -10.59 -3.89 5.82
C PRO A 57 -10.10 -4.67 4.60
N HIS A 58 -10.54 -5.93 4.43
CA HIS A 58 -10.17 -6.73 3.27
C HIS A 58 -10.76 -6.16 1.99
N GLU A 59 -12.06 -5.90 2.00
CA GLU A 59 -12.79 -5.37 0.84
C GLU A 59 -12.32 -3.95 0.47
N GLU A 60 -12.16 -3.08 1.47
CA GLU A 60 -11.57 -1.75 1.28
C GLU A 60 -10.22 -1.81 0.57
N SER A 61 -9.35 -2.72 1.03
CA SER A 61 -8.00 -2.87 0.50
C SER A 61 -7.95 -3.54 -0.87
N ALA A 62 -8.85 -4.50 -1.14
CA ALA A 62 -8.94 -5.15 -2.44
C ALA A 62 -9.28 -4.12 -3.53
N HIS A 63 -10.20 -3.19 -3.23
CA HIS A 63 -10.74 -2.21 -4.18
C HIS A 63 -10.01 -0.85 -4.17
N THR A 64 -9.18 -0.58 -3.16
CA THR A 64 -8.40 0.67 -3.08
C THR A 64 -6.93 0.42 -3.37
N GLU A 65 -6.39 1.05 -4.42
CA GLU A 65 -5.06 0.70 -4.93
C GLU A 65 -3.92 1.04 -3.96
N LYS A 66 -3.99 2.17 -3.27
CA LYS A 66 -2.89 2.59 -2.40
C LYS A 66 -2.75 1.69 -1.15
N TYR A 67 -3.82 1.00 -0.76
CA TYR A 67 -3.85 0.19 0.45
C TYR A 67 -3.10 -1.14 0.32
N PHE A 68 -2.65 -1.64 1.45
CA PHE A 68 -2.11 -2.97 1.61
C PHE A 68 -3.18 -4.00 1.31
N TRP A 69 -2.88 -4.95 0.42
CA TRP A 69 -3.73 -6.11 0.21
C TRP A 69 -2.91 -7.39 0.29
N GLY A 70 -3.10 -8.11 1.39
CA GLY A 70 -2.29 -9.26 1.78
C GLY A 70 -0.84 -8.87 2.11
N PRO A 71 -0.57 -7.96 3.08
CA PRO A 71 0.79 -7.74 3.56
C PRO A 71 1.29 -9.00 4.30
N VAL A 72 2.47 -9.50 3.92
CA VAL A 72 2.99 -10.80 4.42
C VAL A 72 4.29 -10.70 5.22
N SER A 73 5.06 -9.63 5.06
CA SER A 73 6.32 -9.44 5.78
C SER A 73 6.64 -7.96 5.96
N VAL A 74 7.30 -7.65 7.07
CA VAL A 74 7.85 -6.34 7.40
C VAL A 74 9.34 -6.49 7.71
N LYS A 75 10.20 -5.67 7.11
CA LYS A 75 11.64 -5.61 7.38
C LYS A 75 12.06 -4.17 7.69
N LEU A 76 13.01 -4.01 8.59
CA LEU A 76 13.60 -2.73 8.99
C LEU A 76 15.09 -2.77 8.61
N ASP A 77 15.58 -1.77 7.89
CA ASP A 77 17.02 -1.61 7.63
C ASP A 77 17.73 -0.76 8.69
N ALA A 78 19.05 -0.60 8.55
CA ALA A 78 19.88 0.13 9.50
C ALA A 78 19.59 1.65 9.49
N GLU A 79 19.08 2.16 8.37
CA GLU A 79 18.67 3.55 8.17
C GLU A 79 17.25 3.83 8.70
N GLY A 80 16.55 2.81 9.18
CA GLY A 80 15.22 2.94 9.77
C GLY A 80 14.08 2.92 8.74
N LYS A 81 14.33 2.49 7.50
CA LYS A 81 13.28 2.30 6.50
C LYS A 81 12.56 0.97 6.71
N ILE A 82 11.24 1.00 6.53
CA ILE A 82 10.37 -0.15 6.65
C ILE A 82 9.99 -0.63 5.26
N TYR A 83 10.25 -1.90 4.97
CA TYR A 83 9.86 -2.58 3.74
C TYR A 83 8.70 -3.52 4.04
N VAL A 84 7.57 -3.32 3.36
CA VAL A 84 6.38 -4.16 3.50
C VAL A 84 6.09 -4.83 2.17
N THR A 85 6.07 -6.16 2.16
CA THR A 85 5.78 -6.95 0.95
C THR A 85 4.31 -7.36 0.92
N GLU A 86 3.67 -7.24 -0.24
CA GLU A 86 2.27 -7.61 -0.47
C GLU A 86 2.15 -8.77 -1.45
N SER A 87 1.42 -9.82 -1.09
CA SER A 87 1.21 -10.97 -1.97
C SER A 87 0.25 -10.67 -3.11
N ASN A 88 -0.86 -9.97 -2.83
CA ASN A 88 -1.96 -9.84 -3.79
C ASN A 88 -1.75 -8.70 -4.79
N ARG A 89 -0.83 -7.78 -4.48
CA ARG A 89 -0.46 -6.65 -5.36
C ARG A 89 0.88 -6.81 -6.05
N HIS A 90 1.62 -7.89 -5.75
CA HIS A 90 2.97 -8.12 -6.26
C HIS A 90 3.88 -6.90 -6.08
N ARG A 91 3.78 -6.24 -4.92
CA ARG A 91 4.35 -4.93 -4.64
C ARG A 91 5.12 -4.93 -3.33
N ILE A 92 6.12 -4.06 -3.26
CA ILE A 92 6.77 -3.66 -2.00
C ILE A 92 6.47 -2.18 -1.77
N GLN A 93 6.06 -1.82 -0.56
CA GLN A 93 5.96 -0.43 -0.12
C GLN A 93 7.08 -0.13 0.88
N ILE A 94 7.76 0.98 0.67
CA ILE A 94 8.89 1.42 1.48
C ILE A 94 8.47 2.68 2.22
N TYR A 95 8.63 2.68 3.54
CA TYR A 95 8.33 3.81 4.40
C TYR A 95 9.60 4.28 5.06
N GLU A 96 9.70 5.59 5.22
CA GLU A 96 10.79 6.22 5.93
C GLU A 96 10.18 7.01 7.09
N ARG A 97 10.91 7.10 8.22
CA ARG A 97 10.53 8.09 9.23
C ARG A 97 10.77 9.46 8.61
N GLY A 98 9.70 10.26 8.50
CA GLY A 98 9.85 11.69 8.17
C GLY A 98 10.78 12.35 9.18
N ALA A 99 11.62 13.26 8.69
CA ALA A 99 12.47 14.11 9.53
C ALA A 99 11.64 15.06 10.41
#